data_AF-A0A0R3RW99-F1
#
_entry.id   AF-A0A0R3RW99-F1
#
_cell.length_a   1.000
_cell.length_b   1.000
_cell.length_c   1.000
_cell.angle_alpha   90.00
_cell.angle_beta   90.00
_cell.angle_gamma   90.00
#
_symmetry.space_group_name_H-M   'P 1'
#
loop_
_entity.id
_entity.type
_entity.pdbx_description
1 polymer ?
#
loop_
_entity_poly.entity_id
_entity_poly.type
_entity_poly.pdbx_seq_one_letter_code
_entity_poly.pdbx_strand_id
1 'polypeptide(L)'
;MLVNCLIIKLWEDVIDVQFIEWPHEKANIEVIFTTFYHGDKFPFDGSGNELAHAFYPNDLIWHGQIHIDDSEPWGPTGRNLDWVMAHEVGHVLGLVHNNDKSLMTSHYHGFKGTAPKLHPCDIAQIQSLYGSFILFIFMQFLDKIN
;
A
#
# COMPACT_ATOMS: atom_id res chain seq x y z
N MET A 1 2.66 -9.74 -14.87
CA MET A 1 3.66 -9.54 -13.80
C MET A 1 2.95 -9.85 -12.50
N LEU A 2 3.35 -10.91 -11.78
CA LEU A 2 2.70 -11.23 -10.50
C LEU A 2 3.12 -10.14 -9.51
N VAL A 3 2.15 -9.34 -9.09
CA VAL A 3 2.29 -8.49 -7.91
C VAL A 3 2.71 -9.41 -6.77
N ASN A 4 3.90 -9.19 -6.21
CA ASN A 4 4.37 -10.01 -5.12
C ASN A 4 3.49 -9.74 -3.89
N CYS A 5 2.53 -10.63 -3.65
CA CYS A 5 1.53 -10.53 -2.57
C CYS A 5 2.16 -10.32 -1.18
N LEU A 6 3.44 -10.64 -1.00
CA LEU A 6 4.14 -10.42 0.26
C LEU A 6 4.24 -8.95 0.65
N ILE A 7 4.31 -8.02 -0.32
CA ILE A 7 4.60 -6.62 0.02
C ILE A 7 3.38 -5.91 0.59
N ILE A 8 2.21 -6.06 -0.05
CA ILE A 8 0.96 -5.44 0.42
C ILE A 8 0.54 -5.92 1.82
N LYS A 9 1.02 -7.12 2.21
CA LYS A 9 0.78 -7.69 3.54
C LYS A 9 1.51 -6.99 4.67
N LEU A 10 2.44 -6.07 4.39
CA LEU A 10 3.07 -5.23 5.41
C LEU A 10 2.04 -4.49 6.29
N TRP A 11 0.87 -4.17 5.72
CA TRP A 11 -0.22 -3.52 6.44
C TRP A 11 -1.02 -4.50 7.33
N GLU A 12 -1.13 -5.77 6.95
CA GLU A 12 -1.76 -6.83 7.78
C GLU A 12 -1.03 -7.03 9.12
N ASP A 13 0.27 -6.73 9.17
CA ASP A 13 1.08 -6.86 10.39
C ASP A 13 0.70 -5.84 11.48
N VAL A 14 -0.01 -4.77 11.13
CA VAL A 14 -0.25 -3.63 12.05
C VAL A 14 -1.72 -3.26 12.23
N ILE A 15 -2.62 -3.75 11.37
CA ILE A 15 -4.07 -3.58 11.48
C ILE A 15 -4.79 -4.90 11.15
N ASP A 16 -6.01 -5.06 11.67
CA ASP A 16 -6.83 -6.26 11.44
C ASP A 16 -7.50 -6.23 10.06
N VAL A 17 -6.69 -6.44 9.01
CA VAL A 17 -7.12 -6.52 7.61
C VAL A 17 -6.53 -7.77 6.95
N GLN A 18 -7.18 -8.23 5.87
CA GLN A 18 -6.64 -9.29 5.02
C GLN A 18 -6.75 -8.89 3.55
N PHE A 19 -5.65 -8.99 2.83
CA PHE A 19 -5.58 -8.86 1.38
C PHE A 19 -5.59 -10.25 0.75
N ILE A 20 -6.60 -10.48 -0.06
CA ILE A 20 -6.79 -11.74 -0.78
C ILE A 20 -6.76 -11.41 -2.26
N GLU A 21 -5.91 -12.10 -3.01
CA GLU A 21 -5.90 -11.99 -4.46
C GLU A 21 -7.26 -12.43 -5.01
N TRP A 22 -7.87 -11.54 -5.80
CA TRP A 22 -9.21 -11.74 -6.31
C TRP A 22 -9.18 -12.03 -7.81
N PRO A 23 -9.53 -13.26 -8.26
CA PRO A 23 -9.35 -13.68 -9.66
C PRO A 23 -10.50 -13.23 -10.58
N HIS A 24 -11.42 -12.38 -10.09
CA HIS A 24 -12.58 -11.92 -10.83
C HIS A 24 -12.56 -10.40 -10.99
N GLU A 25 -13.41 -9.87 -11.87
CA GLU A 25 -13.60 -8.43 -12.02
C GLU A 25 -14.12 -7.79 -10.73
N LYS A 26 -13.75 -6.52 -10.50
CA LYS A 26 -14.20 -5.67 -9.39
C LYS A 26 -13.72 -6.12 -8.00
N ALA A 27 -12.41 -6.02 -7.79
CA ALA A 27 -11.84 -6.11 -6.45
C ALA A 27 -12.06 -4.81 -5.66
N ASN A 28 -11.95 -4.85 -4.33
CA ASN A 28 -11.95 -3.62 -3.52
C ASN A 28 -10.72 -2.74 -3.76
N ILE A 29 -9.62 -3.36 -4.20
CA ILE A 29 -8.39 -2.69 -4.60
C ILE A 29 -8.00 -3.22 -5.97
N GLU A 30 -7.85 -2.32 -6.94
CA GLU A 30 -7.50 -2.67 -8.32
C GLU A 30 -6.18 -2.01 -8.68
N VAL A 31 -5.17 -2.81 -9.04
CA VAL A 31 -3.86 -2.32 -9.50
C VAL A 31 -3.82 -2.35 -11.01
N ILE A 32 -3.62 -1.19 -11.64
CA ILE A 32 -3.72 -1.00 -13.08
C ILE A 32 -2.40 -0.39 -13.58
N PHE A 33 -1.74 -1.07 -14.50
CA PHE A 33 -0.58 -0.53 -15.22
C PHE A 33 -1.08 0.21 -16.46
N THR A 34 -0.66 1.46 -16.61
CA THR A 34 -1.11 2.32 -17.70
C THR A 34 -0.07 3.40 -18.00
N THR A 35 -0.27 4.20 -19.06
CA THR A 35 0.70 5.20 -19.51
C THR A 35 -0.01 6.49 -19.92
N PHE A 36 0.64 7.64 -19.75
CA PHE A 36 0.13 8.94 -20.21
C PHE A 36 -1.32 9.19 -19.78
N TYR A 37 -2.21 9.62 -20.69
CA TYR A 37 -3.63 9.77 -20.41
C TYR A 37 -4.35 8.42 -20.42
N HIS A 38 -5.07 8.13 -19.33
CA HIS A 38 -5.68 6.82 -19.10
C HIS A 38 -7.10 6.88 -18.50
N GLY A 39 -7.82 7.97 -18.74
CA GLY A 39 -9.26 8.04 -18.49
C GLY A 39 -9.68 8.70 -17.18
N ASP A 40 -8.74 9.10 -16.33
CA ASP A 40 -8.99 9.96 -15.18
C ASP A 40 -8.45 11.39 -15.41
N LYS A 41 -8.37 12.18 -14.33
CA LYS A 41 -7.91 13.58 -14.34
C LYS A 41 -6.41 13.76 -14.09
N PHE A 42 -5.65 12.67 -13.95
CA PHE A 42 -4.25 12.63 -13.54
C PHE A 42 -3.39 11.85 -14.57
N PRO A 43 -3.20 12.40 -15.79
CA PRO A 43 -2.36 11.72 -16.77
C PRO A 43 -0.90 11.62 -16.27
N PHE A 44 -0.25 10.48 -16.55
CA PHE A 44 1.17 10.29 -16.29
C PHE A 44 2.05 11.07 -17.29
N ASP A 45 3.31 11.27 -16.91
CA ASP A 45 4.31 12.02 -17.68
C ASP A 45 5.23 11.13 -18.54
N GLY A 46 5.02 9.81 -18.52
CA GLY A 46 5.95 8.84 -19.07
C GLY A 46 7.09 8.60 -18.08
N SER A 47 8.24 8.07 -18.51
CA SER A 47 9.39 7.94 -17.60
C SER A 47 9.79 9.30 -17.03
N GLY A 48 9.50 9.56 -15.76
CA GLY A 48 9.42 10.92 -15.26
C GLY A 48 9.34 11.01 -13.74
N ASN A 49 8.54 11.95 -13.25
CA ASN A 49 8.39 12.23 -11.83
C ASN A 49 7.20 11.47 -11.23
N GLU A 50 6.11 11.29 -11.99
CA GLU A 50 4.89 10.68 -11.49
C GLU A 50 4.97 9.16 -11.65
N LEU A 51 5.14 8.45 -10.53
CA LEU A 51 5.35 7.00 -10.55
C LEU A 51 4.05 6.21 -10.67
N ALA A 52 3.05 6.73 -9.97
CA ALA A 52 1.81 6.07 -9.65
C ALA A 52 0.91 7.08 -8.94
N HIS A 53 -0.39 6.80 -8.92
CA HIS A 53 -1.31 7.45 -8.01
C HIS A 53 -2.35 6.46 -7.52
N ALA A 54 -3.02 6.81 -6.42
CA ALA A 54 -4.07 6.02 -5.83
C ALA A 54 -5.27 6.88 -5.42
N PHE A 55 -6.43 6.24 -5.40
CA PHE A 55 -7.68 6.88 -5.02
C PHE A 55 -8.12 6.44 -3.63
N TYR A 56 -8.29 7.43 -2.76
CA TYR A 56 -8.70 7.26 -1.36
C TYR A 56 -10.05 6.52 -1.24
N PRO A 57 -10.33 5.89 -0.08
CA PRO A 57 -11.60 5.21 0.20
C PRO A 57 -12.86 6.06 -0.03
N ASN A 58 -12.74 7.38 0.09
CA ASN A 58 -13.86 8.31 -0.02
C ASN A 58 -14.02 8.90 -1.44
N ASP A 59 -13.21 8.48 -2.42
CA ASP A 59 -13.42 8.86 -3.82
C ASP A 59 -14.72 8.23 -4.35
N LEU A 60 -15.54 9.02 -5.03
CA LEU A 60 -16.88 8.60 -5.46
C LEU A 60 -16.87 7.67 -6.68
N ILE A 61 -15.81 7.72 -7.50
CA ILE A 61 -15.76 7.05 -8.80
C ILE A 61 -14.68 5.98 -8.82
N TRP A 62 -13.50 6.27 -8.27
CA TRP A 62 -12.29 5.47 -8.48
C TRP A 62 -11.72 4.88 -7.19
N HIS A 63 -12.42 4.97 -6.06
CA HIS A 63 -11.93 4.45 -4.77
C HIS A 63 -11.35 3.04 -4.90
N GLY A 64 -10.20 2.82 -4.27
CA GLY A 64 -9.54 1.52 -4.32
C GLY A 64 -8.68 1.29 -5.56
N GLN A 65 -8.71 2.18 -6.55
CA GLN A 65 -7.81 2.04 -7.70
C GLN A 65 -6.42 2.58 -7.39
N ILE A 66 -5.42 1.84 -7.84
CA ILE A 66 -4.00 2.21 -7.88
C ILE A 66 -3.59 2.14 -9.34
N HIS A 67 -3.12 3.26 -9.89
CA HIS A 67 -2.57 3.30 -11.23
C HIS A 67 -1.06 3.43 -11.13
N ILE A 68 -0.32 2.63 -11.90
CA ILE A 68 1.14 2.64 -11.96
C ILE A 68 1.56 3.06 -13.37
N ASP A 69 2.52 3.99 -13.50
CA ASP A 69 3.05 4.35 -14.82
C ASP A 69 3.93 3.22 -15.38
N ASP A 70 3.41 2.52 -16.37
CA ASP A 70 4.09 1.43 -17.08
C ASP A 70 5.23 1.92 -17.98
N SER A 71 5.38 3.24 -18.13
CA SER A 71 6.50 3.87 -18.85
C SER A 71 7.80 3.88 -18.02
N GLU A 72 7.70 3.66 -16.71
CA GLU A 72 8.84 3.72 -15.81
C GLU A 72 9.72 2.47 -15.89
N PRO A 73 11.05 2.60 -15.67
CA PRO A 73 11.97 1.47 -15.77
C PRO A 73 11.90 0.60 -14.51
N TRP A 74 10.81 -0.13 -14.29
CA TRP A 74 10.63 -1.00 -13.12
C TRP A 74 11.63 -2.16 -13.09
N GLY A 75 12.15 -2.49 -11.92
CA GLY A 75 12.94 -3.71 -11.69
C GLY A 75 14.32 -3.48 -11.08
N PRO A 76 15.17 -4.52 -11.03
CA PRO A 76 16.42 -4.53 -10.26
C PRO A 76 17.42 -3.42 -10.62
N THR A 77 17.38 -2.95 -11.86
CA THR A 77 18.28 -1.92 -12.39
C THR A 77 17.60 -0.57 -12.56
N GLY A 78 16.36 -0.42 -12.10
CA GLY A 78 15.60 0.82 -12.21
C GLY A 78 14.77 1.09 -10.95
N ARG A 79 13.48 1.38 -11.11
CA ARG A 79 12.61 1.77 -10.00
C ARG A 79 12.07 0.56 -9.24
N ASN A 80 11.87 0.74 -7.95
CA ASN A 80 11.45 -0.27 -7.01
C ASN A 80 9.92 -0.29 -6.92
N LEU A 81 9.31 -1.15 -7.72
CA LEU A 81 7.86 -1.32 -7.79
C LEU A 81 7.26 -1.71 -6.44
N ASP A 82 7.94 -2.55 -5.66
CA ASP A 82 7.45 -3.01 -4.35
C ASP A 82 7.28 -1.84 -3.38
N TRP A 83 8.21 -0.87 -3.42
CA TRP A 83 8.13 0.32 -2.57
C TRP A 83 6.97 1.23 -2.97
N VAL A 84 6.82 1.49 -4.27
CA VAL A 84 5.73 2.33 -4.79
C VAL A 84 4.39 1.69 -4.49
N MET A 85 4.24 0.39 -4.74
CA MET A 85 2.99 -0.31 -4.47
C MET A 85 2.62 -0.32 -2.98
N ALA A 86 3.61 -0.52 -2.10
CA ALA A 86 3.43 -0.43 -0.65
C ALA A 86 2.93 0.97 -0.23
N HIS A 87 3.48 2.03 -0.83
CA HIS A 87 3.07 3.42 -0.65
C HIS A 87 1.62 3.65 -1.12
N GLU A 88 1.31 3.27 -2.36
CA GLU A 88 -0.02 3.49 -2.94
C GLU A 88 -1.14 2.73 -2.21
N VAL A 89 -0.85 1.53 -1.69
CA VAL A 89 -1.81 0.82 -0.81
C VAL A 89 -2.10 1.63 0.45
N GLY A 90 -1.12 2.34 1.00
CA GLY A 90 -1.35 3.25 2.12
C GLY A 90 -2.38 4.33 1.80
N HIS A 91 -2.32 4.92 0.59
CA HIS A 91 -3.32 5.88 0.12
C HIS A 91 -4.72 5.26 -0.07
N VAL A 92 -4.78 4.04 -0.63
CA VAL A 92 -6.05 3.30 -0.72
C VAL A 92 -6.61 2.95 0.66
N LEU A 93 -5.77 2.79 1.69
CA LEU A 93 -6.19 2.65 3.08
C LEU A 93 -6.47 4.00 3.78
N GLY A 94 -6.40 5.12 3.07
CA GLY A 94 -6.75 6.43 3.63
C GLY A 94 -5.62 7.23 4.25
N LEU A 95 -4.37 6.75 4.18
CA LEU A 95 -3.21 7.50 4.68
C LEU A 95 -2.86 8.65 3.74
N VAL A 96 -2.50 9.79 4.33
CA VAL A 96 -1.92 10.93 3.61
C VAL A 96 -0.39 10.89 3.68
N HIS A 97 0.27 11.71 2.86
CA HIS A 97 1.71 11.87 2.92
C HIS A 97 2.19 12.29 4.32
N ASN A 98 3.36 11.79 4.72
CA ASN A 98 4.02 12.12 5.98
C ASN A 98 5.51 12.46 5.73
N ASN A 99 6.28 12.64 6.80
CA ASN A 99 7.67 13.06 6.81
C ASN A 99 8.61 12.15 5.97
N ASP A 100 9.79 12.65 5.62
CA ASP A 100 10.75 11.99 4.72
C ASP A 100 11.26 10.60 5.15
N LYS A 101 11.04 10.17 6.40
CA LYS A 101 11.41 8.82 6.87
C LYS A 101 10.28 7.80 6.76
N SER A 102 9.06 8.28 6.52
CA SER A 102 7.85 7.50 6.35
C SER A 102 7.88 6.70 5.06
N LEU A 103 7.21 5.54 5.03
CA LEU A 103 6.85 4.90 3.76
C LEU A 103 5.93 5.81 2.93
N MET A 104 5.04 6.54 3.59
CA MET A 104 4.14 7.54 3.01
C MET A 104 4.82 8.89 2.75
N THR A 105 6.14 8.96 2.55
CA THR A 105 6.78 10.21 2.13
C THR A 105 6.42 10.56 0.69
N SER A 106 6.19 11.85 0.39
CA SER A 106 5.95 12.32 -0.99
C SER A 106 7.17 12.24 -1.90
N HIS A 107 8.33 11.81 -1.39
CA HIS A 107 9.56 11.73 -2.15
C HIS A 107 9.97 10.28 -2.37
N TYR A 108 10.04 9.87 -3.62
CA TYR A 108 10.59 8.57 -3.94
C TYR A 108 12.10 8.52 -3.66
N HIS A 109 12.49 7.70 -2.68
CA HIS A 109 13.88 7.54 -2.25
C HIS A 109 14.53 6.25 -2.76
N GLY A 110 13.93 5.59 -3.75
CA GLY A 110 14.32 4.23 -4.12
C GLY A 110 15.74 4.12 -4.66
N PHE A 111 16.62 3.56 -3.80
CA PHE A 111 17.76 2.67 -4.10
C PHE A 111 18.50 2.27 -2.79
N LYS A 112 18.20 2.88 -1.63
CA LYS A 112 18.80 2.49 -0.33
C LYS A 112 17.91 1.50 0.44
N GLY A 113 18.32 0.24 0.55
CA GLY A 113 17.72 -0.75 1.48
C GLY A 113 16.39 -1.38 1.04
N THR A 114 16.06 -1.27 -0.25
CA THR A 114 15.05 -1.89 -1.16
C THR A 114 13.79 -2.61 -0.66
N ALA A 115 13.65 -3.05 0.59
CA ALA A 115 12.37 -3.50 1.11
C ALA A 115 11.62 -2.30 1.73
N PRO A 116 10.35 -2.04 1.35
CA PRO A 116 9.53 -1.07 2.06
C PRO A 116 9.35 -1.52 3.52
N LYS A 117 9.33 -0.53 4.40
CA LYS A 117 9.17 -0.74 5.84
C LYS A 117 8.32 0.38 6.39
N LEU A 118 7.40 0.03 7.28
CA LEU A 118 6.63 1.02 8.01
C LEU A 118 7.51 1.77 8.99
N HIS A 119 7.45 3.10 8.93
CA HIS A 119 7.95 3.95 10.00
C HIS A 119 6.91 3.98 11.14
N PRO A 120 7.31 4.23 12.41
CA PRO A 120 6.36 4.34 13.51
C PRO A 120 5.20 5.34 13.29
N CYS A 121 5.40 6.38 12.48
CA CYS A 121 4.32 7.31 12.12
C CYS A 121 3.28 6.70 11.17
N ASP A 122 3.68 5.76 10.32
CA ASP A 122 2.78 5.08 9.39
C ASP A 122 1.85 4.16 10.17
N ILE A 123 2.45 3.41 11.10
CA ILE A 123 1.76 2.52 12.06
C ILE A 123 0.76 3.34 12.91
N ALA A 124 1.21 4.44 13.50
CA ALA A 124 0.34 5.25 14.35
C ALA A 124 -0.85 5.84 13.58
N GLN A 125 -0.62 6.33 12.35
CA GLN A 125 -1.70 6.85 11.52
C GLN A 125 -2.67 5.76 11.08
N ILE A 126 -2.19 4.62 10.59
CA ILE A 126 -3.10 3.57 10.10
C ILE A 126 -3.95 2.99 11.24
N GLN A 127 -3.36 2.84 12.43
CA GLN A 127 -4.09 2.38 13.62
C GLN A 127 -5.07 3.42 14.15
N SER A 128 -4.89 4.72 13.86
CA SER A 128 -5.89 5.74 14.17
C SER A 128 -7.15 5.63 13.30
N LEU A 129 -7.03 5.04 12.11
CA LEU A 129 -8.13 4.85 11.17
C LEU A 129 -8.86 3.52 11.42
N TYR A 130 -8.11 2.45 11.67
CA TYR A 130 -8.64 1.07 11.73
C TYR A 130 -8.56 0.42 13.12
N GLY A 131 -7.94 1.08 14.10
CA GLY A 131 -7.57 0.45 15.37
C GLY A 131 -6.28 -0.39 15.27
N SER A 132 -5.77 -0.83 16.41
CA SER A 132 -4.64 -1.77 16.47
C SER A 132 -5.11 -3.21 16.54
N PHE A 133 -4.25 -4.14 16.12
CA PHE A 133 -4.50 -5.56 16.30
C PHE A 133 -4.58 -5.91 17.80
N ILE A 134 -5.78 -6.16 18.33
CA ILE A 134 -5.96 -6.62 19.72
C ILE A 134 -5.91 -8.15 19.72
N LEU A 135 -4.76 -8.71 20.09
CA LEU A 135 -4.66 -10.13 20.43
C LEU A 135 -5.39 -10.33 21.77
N PHE A 136 -6.62 -10.86 21.73
CA PHE A 136 -7.26 -11.40 22.93
C PHE A 136 -6.46 -12.63 23.40
N ILE A 137 -5.54 -12.46 24.34
CA ILE A 137 -4.91 -13.59 25.04
C ILE A 137 -5.94 -14.14 26.04
N PHE A 138 -6.66 -15.18 25.66
CA PHE A 138 -7.37 -16.01 26.63
C PHE A 138 -6.32 -16.87 27.37
N MET A 139 -5.86 -16.38 28.52
CA MET A 139 -5.09 -17.20 29.46
C MET A 139 -6.07 -17.97 30.34
N GLN A 140 -6.34 -19.24 30.02
CA GLN A 140 -7.06 -20.13 30.92
C GLN A 140 -6.07 -20.70 31.93
N PHE A 141 -6.14 -20.24 33.18
CA PHE A 141 -5.58 -21.01 34.29
C PHE A 141 -6.52 -22.17 34.57
N LEU A 142 -6.06 -23.40 34.31
CA LEU A 142 -6.71 -24.58 34.86
C LEU A 142 -6.22 -24.72 36.30
N ASP A 143 -7.05 -24.33 37.26
CA ASP A 143 -6.85 -24.75 38.64
C ASP A 143 -6.90 -26.29 38.66
N LYS A 144 -5.81 -26.91 39.12
CA LYS A 144 -5.81 -28.33 39.47
C LYS A 144 -6.85 -28.53 40.57
N ILE A 145 -7.96 -29.16 40.23
CA ILE A 145 -8.85 -29.75 41.22
C ILE A 145 -8.14 -31.00 41.76
N ASN A 146 -8.05 -31.06 43.09
CA ASN A 146 -7.33 -32.01 43.95
C ASN A 146 -7.28 -33.47 43.47
#